data_AF-A0AAV0H2G7-F1
#
_entry.id   AF-A0AAV0H2G7-F1
#
_cell.length_a   1.000
_cell.length_b   1.000
_cell.length_c   1.000
_cell.angle_alpha   90.00
_cell.angle_beta   90.00
_cell.angle_gamma   90.00
#
_symmetry.space_group_name_H-M   'P 1'
#
loop_
_entity.id
_entity.type
_entity.pdbx_description
1 polymer ?
#
loop_
_entity_poly.entity_id
_entity_poly.type
_entity_poly.pdbx_seq_one_letter_code
_entity_poly.pdbx_strand_id
1 'polypeptide(L)'
;MDAAIEEGVDVLSISMSYSNGSVPFFDDVFALGAFRAIQKGIFVSCSAGNGGPSPNTVTNAAPWILTVGASTIDREIRATVELGNNVELYGQSLFLPEGFHTKQLPLVDPASNGESAAFCEKGSLKNIDVKGKIVICQASFPEWRIFQGQEVKDNGGAGMILINGVEDGDTIIPDAHVLPASCLGYKDGLLVKGYLNSTSSPTAAISFQGTLIGKSKIAPQVASFSSRGPSLLSPGILKPDIIGPGVNILAAWAESVDNATNSFNVVSGTSMACPHLSGVAALIKSAHPNWSPAAIKSAILTTAYTGDLGGSPISNEQNVPATVFDMGSGHVDPSKALNPGLVYDIEPDDYIPYLCGLGYSDKQVRTIVQRKVNCSSSIPEAQLNYPTFSISLAPGDNQTYTRTVTNVGRANSRYMSVVVTWKGIIGVEVTPNEIEFKEVGEKASYSVTFTRLRNVATSNSSTTSFRQGSVVWSGHDDDGGKYVVTSTFAVVFI
;
A
#
# COMPACT_ATOMS: atom_id res chain seq x y z
N MET A 1 -17.19 -8.72 -15.01
CA MET A 1 -17.86 -7.93 -13.97
C MET A 1 -19.37 -8.01 -14.11
N ASP A 2 -19.95 -7.60 -15.24
CA ASP A 2 -21.42 -7.67 -15.46
C ASP A 2 -22.02 -9.04 -15.11
N ALA A 3 -21.45 -10.15 -15.59
CA ALA A 3 -21.93 -11.50 -15.25
C ALA A 3 -21.95 -11.79 -13.74
N ALA A 4 -20.89 -11.41 -13.01
CA ALA A 4 -20.82 -11.59 -11.56
C ALA A 4 -21.85 -10.71 -10.82
N ILE A 5 -22.13 -9.51 -11.34
CA ILE A 5 -23.18 -8.62 -10.81
C ILE A 5 -24.56 -9.27 -11.01
N GLU A 6 -24.80 -9.88 -12.16
CA GLU A 6 -26.06 -10.60 -12.46
C GLU A 6 -26.24 -11.86 -11.61
N GLU A 7 -25.14 -12.54 -11.30
CA GLU A 7 -25.11 -13.70 -10.38
C GLU A 7 -25.32 -13.31 -8.90
N GLY A 8 -25.28 -12.01 -8.57
CA GLY A 8 -25.59 -11.51 -7.23
C GLY A 8 -24.46 -11.67 -6.21
N VAL A 9 -23.20 -11.54 -6.63
CA VAL A 9 -22.06 -11.55 -5.70
C VAL A 9 -22.09 -10.35 -4.74
N ASP A 10 -21.59 -10.52 -3.53
CA ASP A 10 -21.50 -9.44 -2.54
C ASP A 10 -20.25 -8.55 -2.69
N VAL A 11 -19.15 -9.14 -3.18
CA VAL A 11 -17.83 -8.50 -3.28
C VAL A 11 -17.13 -8.90 -4.58
N LEU A 12 -16.51 -7.92 -5.24
CA LEU A 12 -15.60 -8.12 -6.37
C LEU A 12 -14.16 -7.76 -5.96
N SER A 13 -13.26 -8.73 -6.11
CA SER A 13 -11.81 -8.58 -5.90
C SER A 13 -11.10 -8.51 -7.25
N ILE A 14 -10.48 -7.38 -7.57
CA ILE A 14 -9.87 -7.14 -8.89
C ILE A 14 -8.40 -6.76 -8.74
N SER A 15 -7.53 -7.76 -8.81
CA SER A 15 -6.08 -7.61 -8.72
C SER A 15 -5.44 -7.26 -10.06
N MET A 16 -6.01 -6.30 -10.78
CA MET A 16 -5.59 -5.88 -12.13
C MET A 16 -5.61 -4.36 -12.25
N SER A 17 -4.73 -3.81 -13.10
CA SER A 17 -4.70 -2.40 -13.47
C SER A 17 -4.20 -2.23 -14.89
N TYR A 18 -4.37 -1.04 -15.48
CA TYR A 18 -3.75 -0.71 -16.75
C TYR A 18 -2.23 -0.58 -16.59
N SER A 19 -1.48 -1.13 -17.55
CA SER A 19 -0.01 -1.03 -17.60
C SER A 19 0.48 0.37 -18.00
N ASN A 20 -0.35 1.15 -18.72
CA ASN A 20 0.03 2.45 -19.29
C ASN A 20 -0.38 3.64 -18.39
N GLY A 21 -0.59 3.41 -17.10
CA GLY A 21 -0.99 4.43 -16.14
C GLY A 21 -2.50 4.65 -16.07
N SER A 22 -2.88 5.80 -15.49
CA SER A 22 -4.28 6.15 -15.22
C SER A 22 -5.00 6.70 -16.46
N VAL A 23 -6.20 6.20 -16.76
CA VAL A 23 -7.08 6.68 -17.85
C VAL A 23 -8.38 7.28 -17.28
N PRO A 24 -8.99 8.29 -17.90
CA PRO A 24 -10.21 8.93 -17.39
C PRO A 24 -11.30 7.92 -17.04
N PHE A 25 -12.11 8.18 -16.00
CA PHE A 25 -13.05 7.17 -15.47
C PHE A 25 -14.11 6.70 -16.46
N PHE A 26 -14.44 7.51 -17.48
CA PHE A 26 -15.39 7.14 -18.52
C PHE A 26 -14.79 6.20 -19.59
N ASP A 27 -13.46 6.05 -19.64
CA ASP A 27 -12.72 5.13 -20.51
C ASP A 27 -12.06 3.97 -19.73
N ASP A 28 -12.09 4.01 -18.39
CA ASP A 28 -11.56 2.97 -17.51
C ASP A 28 -12.61 1.86 -17.30
N VAL A 29 -12.37 0.67 -17.87
CA VAL A 29 -13.30 -0.46 -17.76
C VAL A 29 -13.51 -0.95 -16.32
N PHE A 30 -12.50 -0.80 -15.45
CA PHE A 30 -12.62 -1.15 -14.04
C PHE A 30 -13.46 -0.13 -13.31
N ALA A 31 -13.28 1.17 -13.59
CA ALA A 31 -14.12 2.23 -13.03
C ALA A 31 -15.59 2.08 -13.45
N LEU A 32 -15.84 1.85 -14.75
CA LEU A 32 -17.18 1.64 -15.30
C LEU A 32 -17.87 0.41 -14.68
N GLY A 33 -17.20 -0.73 -14.66
CA GLY A 33 -17.73 -1.95 -14.06
C GLY A 33 -17.96 -1.81 -12.56
N ALA A 34 -17.05 -1.14 -11.84
CA ALA A 34 -17.18 -0.93 -10.41
C ALA A 34 -18.34 0.01 -10.08
N PHE A 35 -18.60 1.02 -10.91
CA PHE A 35 -19.74 1.91 -10.71
C PHE A 35 -21.06 1.14 -10.81
N ARG A 36 -21.18 0.24 -11.79
CA ARG A 36 -22.35 -0.64 -11.93
C ARG A 36 -22.52 -1.58 -10.73
N ALA A 37 -21.41 -2.12 -10.22
CA ALA A 37 -21.43 -2.99 -9.04
C ALA A 37 -21.95 -2.25 -7.80
N ILE A 38 -21.45 -1.03 -7.52
CA ILE A 38 -21.90 -0.27 -6.34
C ILE A 38 -23.36 0.18 -6.46
N GLN A 39 -23.89 0.41 -7.66
CA GLN A 39 -25.32 0.65 -7.89
C GLN A 39 -26.22 -0.53 -7.48
N LYS A 40 -25.64 -1.73 -7.37
CA LYS A 40 -26.31 -2.96 -6.91
C LYS A 40 -25.94 -3.32 -5.46
N GLY A 41 -25.23 -2.43 -4.75
CA GLY A 41 -24.80 -2.67 -3.37
C GLY A 41 -23.62 -3.65 -3.25
N ILE A 42 -22.90 -3.91 -4.34
CA ILE A 42 -21.76 -4.83 -4.41
C ILE A 42 -20.47 -4.05 -4.12
N PHE A 43 -19.67 -4.53 -3.18
CA PHE A 43 -18.40 -3.91 -2.83
C PHE A 43 -17.33 -4.23 -3.88
N VAL A 44 -16.46 -3.27 -4.20
CA VAL A 44 -15.35 -3.48 -5.15
C VAL A 44 -14.03 -3.03 -4.55
N SER A 45 -13.06 -3.95 -4.55
CA SER A 45 -11.67 -3.64 -4.26
C SER A 45 -10.80 -3.87 -5.49
N CYS A 46 -9.87 -2.96 -5.71
CA CYS A 46 -8.83 -3.13 -6.72
C CYS A 46 -7.43 -2.89 -6.11
N SER A 47 -6.43 -3.54 -6.69
CA SER A 47 -5.02 -3.28 -6.38
C SER A 47 -4.60 -1.87 -6.82
N ALA A 48 -3.76 -1.19 -6.03
CA ALA A 48 -3.24 0.15 -6.36
C ALA A 48 -2.26 0.18 -7.55
N GLY A 49 -1.64 -0.97 -7.86
CA GLY A 49 -0.59 -1.10 -8.85
C GLY A 49 0.78 -1.34 -8.21
N ASN A 50 1.72 -1.86 -9.00
CA ASN A 50 3.08 -2.19 -8.57
C ASN A 50 4.14 -1.26 -9.21
N GLY A 51 3.78 -0.01 -9.50
CA GLY A 51 4.63 0.98 -10.18
C GLY A 51 5.34 1.97 -9.25
N GLY A 52 5.28 1.75 -7.94
CA GLY A 52 6.02 2.55 -6.96
C GLY A 52 7.54 2.35 -7.05
N PRO A 53 8.34 3.10 -6.27
CA PRO A 53 7.91 4.01 -5.18
C PRO A 53 7.70 5.46 -5.63
N SER A 54 7.82 5.76 -6.93
CA SER A 54 7.66 7.12 -7.44
C SER A 54 6.23 7.65 -7.20
N PRO A 55 6.06 8.95 -6.89
CA PRO A 55 4.74 9.58 -6.76
C PRO A 55 3.89 9.45 -8.03
N ASN A 56 2.57 9.57 -7.88
CA ASN A 56 1.59 9.58 -8.99
C ASN A 56 1.54 8.28 -9.82
N THR A 57 1.88 7.15 -9.22
CA THR A 57 1.90 5.83 -9.87
C THR A 57 0.66 4.99 -9.56
N VAL A 58 -0.22 5.49 -8.67
CA VAL A 58 -1.48 4.82 -8.32
C VAL A 58 -2.44 4.73 -9.50
N THR A 59 -3.08 3.58 -9.63
CA THR A 59 -4.13 3.27 -10.60
C THR A 59 -5.42 2.86 -9.88
N ASN A 60 -6.50 2.55 -10.62
CA ASN A 60 -7.80 2.19 -10.04
C ASN A 60 -8.32 3.23 -9.04
N ALA A 61 -8.09 4.51 -9.33
CA ALA A 61 -8.27 5.62 -8.40
C ALA A 61 -9.70 6.18 -8.34
N ALA A 62 -10.68 5.52 -8.96
CA ALA A 62 -12.07 5.95 -8.88
C ALA A 62 -12.58 5.96 -7.42
N PRO A 63 -13.32 6.97 -6.96
CA PRO A 63 -13.70 7.07 -5.55
C PRO A 63 -14.60 5.93 -5.06
N TRP A 64 -15.38 5.31 -5.93
CA TRP A 64 -16.24 4.16 -5.59
C TRP A 64 -15.48 2.82 -5.49
N ILE A 65 -14.19 2.78 -5.79
CA ILE A 65 -13.33 1.58 -5.65
C ILE A 65 -12.51 1.70 -4.37
N LEU A 66 -12.42 0.64 -3.56
CA LEU A 66 -11.38 0.53 -2.53
C LEU A 66 -10.03 0.20 -3.19
N THR A 67 -9.12 1.16 -3.25
CA THR A 67 -7.79 1.02 -3.86
C THR A 67 -6.75 0.62 -2.81
N VAL A 68 -6.15 -0.56 -2.97
CA VAL A 68 -5.35 -1.21 -1.93
C VAL A 68 -3.86 -1.25 -2.27
N GLY A 69 -3.05 -0.59 -1.45
CA GLY A 69 -1.59 -0.69 -1.48
C GLY A 69 -1.07 -1.92 -0.74
N ALA A 70 0.23 -2.21 -0.89
CA ALA A 70 0.85 -3.40 -0.33
C ALA A 70 1.83 -3.06 0.81
N SER A 71 1.79 -3.87 1.85
CA SER A 71 2.74 -3.83 2.96
C SER A 71 3.28 -5.20 3.32
N THR A 72 4.39 -5.19 4.06
CA THR A 72 4.99 -6.37 4.67
C THR A 72 4.15 -6.90 5.82
N ILE A 73 4.43 -8.15 6.18
CA ILE A 73 3.96 -8.83 7.39
C ILE A 73 5.16 -9.13 8.29
N ASP A 74 4.91 -9.58 9.51
CA ASP A 74 5.95 -9.89 10.51
C ASP A 74 6.65 -11.24 10.30
N ARG A 75 6.27 -11.95 9.24
CA ARG A 75 6.86 -13.21 8.81
C ARG A 75 8.06 -12.95 7.89
N GLU A 76 9.18 -13.59 8.22
CA GLU A 76 10.39 -13.58 7.42
C GLU A 76 10.82 -15.03 7.12
N ILE A 77 11.39 -15.28 5.94
CA ILE A 77 11.94 -16.60 5.58
C ILE A 77 13.46 -16.45 5.57
N ARG A 78 14.05 -16.67 6.75
CA ARG A 78 15.33 -16.10 7.13
C ARG A 78 16.52 -16.84 6.51
N ALA A 79 17.36 -16.08 5.81
CA ALA A 79 18.64 -16.50 5.25
C ALA A 79 19.73 -15.48 5.64
N THR A 80 20.38 -15.69 6.78
CA THR A 80 21.33 -14.74 7.36
C THR A 80 22.67 -14.82 6.62
N VAL A 81 23.20 -13.67 6.22
CA VAL A 81 24.54 -13.51 5.67
C VAL A 81 25.49 -13.15 6.80
N GLU A 82 26.51 -13.97 7.01
CA GLU A 82 27.58 -13.73 7.98
C GLU A 82 28.87 -13.37 7.23
N LEU A 83 29.28 -12.11 7.29
CA LEU A 83 30.53 -11.65 6.68
C LEU A 83 31.74 -12.11 7.50
N GLY A 84 32.90 -12.25 6.88
CA GLY A 84 34.13 -12.71 7.56
C GLY A 84 34.66 -11.77 8.66
N ASN A 85 34.06 -10.58 8.83
CA ASN A 85 34.28 -9.68 9.97
C ASN A 85 33.23 -9.87 11.10
N ASN A 86 32.46 -10.96 11.07
CA ASN A 86 31.39 -11.31 12.01
C ASN A 86 30.17 -10.38 12.00
N VAL A 87 30.00 -9.57 10.95
CA VAL A 87 28.76 -8.81 10.77
C VAL A 87 27.69 -9.76 10.23
N GLU A 88 26.56 -9.83 10.93
CA GLU A 88 25.37 -10.57 10.50
C GLU A 88 24.36 -9.63 9.84
N LEU A 89 23.89 -10.00 8.65
CA LEU A 89 22.89 -9.28 7.88
C LEU A 89 21.68 -10.19 7.64
N TYR A 90 20.49 -9.68 7.92
CA TYR A 90 19.27 -10.50 7.97
C TYR A 90 18.53 -10.50 6.65
N GLY A 91 19.01 -11.30 5.71
CA GLY A 91 18.35 -11.53 4.43
C GLY A 91 17.26 -12.60 4.46
N GLN A 92 16.64 -12.82 3.30
CA GLN A 92 15.58 -13.81 3.12
C GLN A 92 15.78 -14.66 1.87
N SER A 93 15.23 -15.88 1.88
CA SER A 93 15.30 -16.82 0.77
C SER A 93 14.20 -17.87 0.85
N LEU A 94 13.63 -18.28 -0.29
CA LEU A 94 12.76 -19.46 -0.36
C LEU A 94 13.58 -20.73 -0.64
N PHE A 95 14.88 -20.61 -0.90
CA PHE A 95 15.76 -21.77 -1.01
C PHE A 95 16.04 -22.34 0.39
N LEU A 96 15.60 -23.58 0.63
CA LEU A 96 15.78 -24.29 1.89
C LEU A 96 16.43 -25.66 1.62
N PRO A 97 17.76 -25.75 1.66
CA PRO A 97 18.47 -26.99 1.38
C PRO A 97 18.44 -27.94 2.60
N GLU A 98 18.15 -29.22 2.38
CA GLU A 98 18.32 -30.25 3.40
C GLU A 98 19.81 -30.53 3.66
N GLY A 99 20.20 -30.63 4.94
CA GLY A 99 21.57 -30.98 5.33
C GLY A 99 22.65 -29.96 4.95
N PHE A 100 22.26 -28.71 4.68
CA PHE A 100 23.23 -27.68 4.30
C PHE A 100 24.10 -27.25 5.48
N HIS A 101 25.41 -27.32 5.27
CA HIS A 101 26.40 -26.85 6.21
C HIS A 101 26.89 -25.46 5.82
N THR A 102 26.59 -24.48 6.68
CA THR A 102 27.12 -23.12 6.56
C THR A 102 28.65 -23.15 6.60
N LYS A 103 29.28 -22.54 5.60
CA LYS A 103 30.73 -22.45 5.46
C LYS A 103 31.13 -21.07 4.97
N GLN A 104 32.17 -20.50 5.57
CA GLN A 104 32.81 -19.28 5.07
C GLN A 104 33.50 -19.58 3.73
N LEU A 105 33.11 -18.84 2.70
CA LEU A 105 33.62 -18.94 1.34
C LEU A 105 34.10 -17.57 0.87
N PRO A 106 35.05 -17.50 -0.09
CA PRO A 106 35.44 -16.23 -0.67
C PRO A 106 34.23 -15.51 -1.27
N LEU A 107 34.18 -14.20 -1.06
CA LEU A 107 33.12 -13.32 -1.57
C LEU A 107 33.65 -12.53 -2.77
N VAL A 108 32.85 -12.41 -3.84
CA VAL A 108 33.25 -11.70 -5.05
C VAL A 108 32.13 -10.79 -5.54
N ASP A 109 32.50 -9.57 -5.95
CA ASP A 109 31.62 -8.62 -6.63
C ASP A 109 32.04 -8.47 -8.10
N PRO A 110 31.24 -8.99 -9.04
CA PRO A 110 31.52 -8.90 -10.47
C PRO A 110 31.31 -7.48 -11.04
N ALA A 111 30.72 -6.53 -10.30
CA ALA A 111 30.33 -5.21 -10.81
C ALA A 111 31.47 -4.39 -11.43
N SER A 112 32.72 -4.64 -11.02
CA SER A 112 33.91 -4.01 -11.64
C SER A 112 34.10 -4.37 -13.12
N ASN A 113 33.41 -5.40 -13.62
CA ASN A 113 33.44 -5.86 -15.02
C ASN A 113 32.28 -5.29 -15.86
N GLY A 114 31.48 -4.38 -15.30
CA GLY A 114 30.40 -3.68 -15.99
C GLY A 114 29.01 -3.98 -15.41
N GLU A 115 28.01 -3.23 -15.88
CA GLU A 115 26.63 -3.27 -15.38
C GLU A 115 25.99 -4.66 -15.56
N SER A 116 26.14 -5.26 -16.74
CA SER A 116 25.66 -6.63 -17.03
C SER A 116 26.19 -7.67 -16.03
N ALA A 117 27.47 -7.54 -15.65
CA ALA A 117 28.09 -8.40 -14.64
C ALA A 117 27.58 -8.11 -13.23
N ALA A 118 27.33 -6.84 -12.88
CA ALA A 118 26.73 -6.45 -11.60
C ALA A 118 25.33 -7.08 -11.41
N PHE A 119 24.54 -7.17 -12.48
CA PHE A 119 23.26 -7.86 -12.50
C PHE A 119 23.39 -9.36 -12.74
N CYS A 120 24.59 -9.94 -12.85
CA CYS A 120 24.78 -11.36 -13.13
C CYS A 120 23.93 -11.84 -14.32
N GLU A 121 23.84 -11.01 -15.37
CA GLU A 121 23.07 -11.34 -16.55
C GLU A 121 23.68 -12.53 -17.30
N LYS A 122 22.85 -13.21 -18.09
CA LYS A 122 23.28 -14.41 -18.80
C LYS A 122 24.54 -14.17 -19.65
N GLY A 123 25.58 -14.97 -19.41
CA GLY A 123 26.88 -14.92 -20.09
C GLY A 123 27.85 -13.86 -19.58
N SER A 124 27.46 -13.01 -18.64
CA SER A 124 28.29 -11.93 -18.08
C SER A 124 29.42 -12.43 -17.17
N LEU A 125 29.29 -13.62 -16.58
CA LEU A 125 30.24 -14.15 -15.60
C LEU A 125 31.33 -15.07 -16.19
N LYS A 126 31.29 -15.36 -17.50
CA LYS A 126 32.16 -16.36 -18.17
C LYS A 126 33.67 -16.17 -17.97
N ASN A 127 34.11 -14.93 -17.85
CA ASN A 127 35.53 -14.59 -17.71
C ASN A 127 35.87 -14.05 -16.31
N ILE A 128 34.98 -14.26 -15.34
CA ILE A 128 35.15 -13.79 -13.96
C ILE A 128 35.37 -15.02 -13.08
N ASP A 129 36.38 -14.97 -12.20
CA ASP A 129 36.66 -16.07 -11.28
C ASP A 129 35.63 -16.10 -10.13
N VAL A 130 34.51 -16.78 -10.38
CA VAL A 130 33.41 -16.99 -9.43
C VAL A 130 33.35 -18.41 -8.86
N LYS A 131 34.19 -19.33 -9.37
CA LYS A 131 34.10 -20.75 -9.05
C LYS A 131 34.36 -21.02 -7.56
N GLY A 132 33.41 -21.65 -6.89
CA GLY A 132 33.49 -21.98 -5.46
C GLY A 132 33.31 -20.78 -4.52
N LYS A 133 32.88 -19.62 -5.04
CA LYS A 133 32.72 -18.37 -4.28
C LYS A 133 31.24 -18.02 -4.09
N ILE A 134 30.98 -17.12 -3.14
CA ILE A 134 29.69 -16.44 -3.03
C ILE A 134 29.75 -15.20 -3.92
N VAL A 135 28.81 -15.06 -4.85
CA VAL A 135 28.77 -13.96 -5.82
C VAL A 135 27.74 -12.93 -5.36
N ILE A 136 28.10 -11.65 -5.39
CA ILE A 136 27.17 -10.55 -5.17
C ILE A 136 26.54 -10.18 -6.50
N CYS A 137 25.21 -10.12 -6.53
CA CYS A 137 24.45 -9.66 -7.69
C CYS A 137 23.49 -8.55 -7.24
N GLN A 138 23.29 -7.53 -8.07
CA GLN A 138 22.22 -6.57 -7.86
C GLN A 138 20.89 -7.18 -8.28
N ALA A 139 19.84 -7.02 -7.48
CA ALA A 139 18.51 -7.52 -7.79
C ALA A 139 18.00 -6.88 -9.09
N SER A 140 17.57 -7.72 -10.02
CA SER A 140 16.84 -7.32 -11.23
C SER A 140 15.31 -7.38 -10.99
N PHE A 141 14.50 -7.23 -12.04
CA PHE A 141 13.06 -7.44 -11.93
C PHE A 141 12.75 -8.87 -11.43
N PRO A 142 11.68 -9.07 -10.63
CA PRO A 142 11.37 -10.36 -10.02
C PRO A 142 11.39 -11.56 -10.98
N GLU A 143 10.96 -11.39 -12.23
CA GLU A 143 10.93 -12.48 -13.22
C GLU A 143 12.33 -12.97 -13.64
N TRP A 144 13.37 -12.15 -13.43
CA TRP A 144 14.74 -12.43 -13.88
C TRP A 144 15.67 -12.91 -12.75
N ARG A 145 15.29 -12.75 -11.48
CA ARG A 145 16.14 -13.04 -10.32
C ARG A 145 16.59 -14.49 -10.22
N ILE A 146 15.72 -15.42 -10.58
CA ILE A 146 16.07 -16.85 -10.63
C ILE A 146 17.13 -17.12 -11.72
N PHE A 147 17.05 -16.44 -12.86
CA PHE A 147 18.06 -16.57 -13.93
C PHE A 147 19.42 -15.99 -13.53
N GLN A 148 19.46 -14.94 -12.71
CA GLN A 148 20.72 -14.44 -12.13
C GLN A 148 21.40 -15.54 -11.28
N GLY A 149 20.60 -16.23 -10.45
CA GLY A 149 21.08 -17.41 -9.73
C GLY A 149 21.57 -18.50 -10.69
N GLN A 150 20.85 -18.79 -11.77
CA GLN A 150 21.27 -19.79 -12.75
C GLN A 150 22.61 -19.43 -13.40
N GLU A 151 22.86 -18.17 -13.77
CA GLU A 151 24.15 -17.73 -14.31
C GLU A 151 25.30 -17.94 -13.31
N VAL A 152 25.08 -17.60 -12.03
CA VAL A 152 26.07 -17.86 -10.97
C VAL A 152 26.38 -19.36 -10.86
N LYS A 153 25.34 -20.21 -10.88
CA LYS A 153 25.48 -21.67 -10.82
C LYS A 153 26.22 -22.23 -12.03
N ASP A 154 25.88 -21.79 -13.23
CA ASP A 154 26.46 -22.27 -14.50
C ASP A 154 27.97 -21.97 -14.60
N ASN A 155 28.42 -20.89 -13.96
CA ASN A 155 29.85 -20.53 -13.87
C ASN A 155 30.54 -21.12 -12.62
N GLY A 156 29.87 -21.99 -11.87
CA GLY A 156 30.43 -22.72 -10.73
C GLY A 156 30.45 -21.96 -9.41
N GLY A 157 29.68 -20.88 -9.27
CA GLY A 157 29.47 -20.18 -8.01
C GLY A 157 28.84 -21.09 -6.95
N ALA A 158 29.26 -20.94 -5.70
CA ALA A 158 28.79 -21.75 -4.57
C ALA A 158 27.60 -21.12 -3.82
N GLY A 159 27.38 -19.82 -3.97
CA GLY A 159 26.31 -19.08 -3.33
C GLY A 159 26.07 -17.73 -3.99
N MET A 160 24.96 -17.07 -3.67
CA MET A 160 24.64 -15.73 -4.17
C MET A 160 24.10 -14.82 -3.05
N ILE A 161 24.57 -13.58 -3.01
CA ILE A 161 23.94 -12.52 -2.22
C ILE A 161 23.31 -11.55 -3.21
N LEU A 162 21.97 -11.50 -3.20
CA LEU A 162 21.20 -10.63 -4.08
C LEU A 162 20.87 -9.33 -3.34
N ILE A 163 21.37 -8.21 -3.82
CA ILE A 163 21.24 -6.90 -3.15
C ILE A 163 20.22 -6.04 -3.87
N ASN A 164 19.18 -5.59 -3.17
CA ASN A 164 18.19 -4.66 -3.72
C ASN A 164 18.82 -3.37 -4.26
N GLY A 165 18.20 -2.80 -5.30
CA GLY A 165 18.48 -1.44 -5.75
C GLY A 165 17.96 -0.38 -4.76
N VAL A 166 18.35 0.87 -4.96
CA VAL A 166 17.92 1.99 -4.08
C VAL A 166 16.40 2.19 -4.06
N GLU A 167 15.74 1.96 -5.21
CA GLU A 167 14.28 2.09 -5.35
C GLU A 167 13.55 0.98 -4.58
N ASP A 168 14.10 -0.23 -4.54
CA ASP A 168 13.53 -1.35 -3.78
C ASP A 168 13.74 -1.22 -2.27
N GLY A 169 14.77 -0.48 -1.86
CA GLY A 169 15.08 -0.27 -0.45
C GLY A 169 15.17 -1.59 0.31
N ASP A 170 14.50 -1.64 1.46
CA ASP A 170 14.45 -2.81 2.35
C ASP A 170 13.19 -3.68 2.12
N THR A 171 12.51 -3.52 0.98
CA THR A 171 11.45 -4.45 0.57
C THR A 171 12.06 -5.74 0.01
N ILE A 172 12.21 -6.75 0.86
CA ILE A 172 12.83 -8.02 0.47
C ILE A 172 11.77 -8.99 -0.10
N ILE A 173 11.95 -9.36 -1.38
CA ILE A 173 11.19 -10.43 -2.05
C ILE A 173 12.13 -11.64 -2.16
N PRO A 174 11.91 -12.72 -1.38
CA PRO A 174 12.75 -13.90 -1.42
C PRO A 174 12.34 -14.80 -2.58
N ASP A 175 13.32 -15.23 -3.37
CA ASP A 175 13.12 -16.18 -4.47
C ASP A 175 13.55 -17.60 -4.07
N ALA A 176 12.96 -18.59 -4.74
CA ALA A 176 13.37 -19.99 -4.65
C ALA A 176 14.53 -20.23 -5.63
N HIS A 177 15.70 -19.70 -5.30
CA HIS A 177 16.87 -19.77 -6.17
C HIS A 177 17.36 -21.21 -6.42
N VAL A 178 18.10 -21.40 -7.52
CA VAL A 178 18.67 -22.69 -7.93
C VAL A 178 19.94 -23.10 -7.17
N LEU A 179 20.39 -22.26 -6.24
CA LEU A 179 21.60 -22.40 -5.42
C LEU A 179 21.42 -21.63 -4.09
N PRO A 180 22.28 -21.85 -3.07
CA PRO A 180 22.22 -21.12 -1.80
C PRO A 180 22.29 -19.60 -1.97
N ALA A 181 21.17 -18.92 -1.75
CA ALA A 181 21.10 -17.48 -1.96
C ALA A 181 20.40 -16.77 -0.80
N SER A 182 20.79 -15.52 -0.57
CA SER A 182 20.12 -14.61 0.37
C SER A 182 19.86 -13.26 -0.29
N CYS A 183 18.61 -12.80 -0.22
CA CYS A 183 18.20 -11.48 -0.68
C CYS A 183 18.32 -10.49 0.47
N LEU A 184 19.05 -9.40 0.25
CA LEU A 184 19.28 -8.32 1.22
C LEU A 184 18.63 -7.02 0.75
N GLY A 185 18.14 -6.23 1.71
CA GLY A 185 17.74 -4.86 1.49
C GLY A 185 18.92 -3.98 1.06
N TYR A 186 18.62 -2.81 0.50
CA TYR A 186 19.63 -1.89 -0.01
C TYR A 186 20.62 -1.45 1.07
N LYS A 187 20.14 -1.19 2.30
CA LYS A 187 21.00 -0.73 3.41
C LYS A 187 22.04 -1.76 3.82
N ASP A 188 21.60 -3.01 3.99
CA ASP A 188 22.50 -4.13 4.29
C ASP A 188 23.46 -4.38 3.12
N GLY A 189 22.99 -4.20 1.89
CA GLY A 189 23.83 -4.25 0.69
C GLY A 189 24.98 -3.24 0.69
N LEU A 190 24.76 -2.02 1.21
CA LEU A 190 25.84 -1.03 1.37
C LEU A 190 26.89 -1.49 2.40
N LEU A 191 26.48 -2.22 3.45
CA LEU A 191 27.41 -2.80 4.42
C LEU A 191 28.28 -3.89 3.77
N VAL A 192 27.68 -4.74 2.93
CA VAL A 192 28.43 -5.74 2.13
C VAL A 192 29.45 -5.06 1.22
N LYS A 193 29.03 -4.03 0.46
CA LYS A 193 29.93 -3.28 -0.43
C LYS A 193 31.04 -2.54 0.34
N GLY A 194 30.73 -1.98 1.50
CA GLY A 194 31.73 -1.37 2.39
C GLY A 194 32.74 -2.39 2.91
N TYR A 195 32.29 -3.60 3.27
CA TYR A 195 33.16 -4.68 3.74
C TYR A 195 34.12 -5.17 2.64
N LEU A 196 33.66 -5.33 1.40
CA LEU A 196 34.53 -5.70 0.27
C LEU A 196 35.74 -4.77 0.11
N ASN A 197 35.52 -3.47 0.28
CA ASN A 197 36.58 -2.47 0.15
C ASN A 197 37.51 -2.40 1.38
N SER A 198 37.15 -3.07 2.48
CA SER A 198 37.90 -3.05 3.74
C SER A 198 38.97 -4.15 3.85
N THR A 199 38.92 -5.17 2.99
CA THR A 199 39.83 -6.33 3.05
C THR A 199 40.17 -6.87 1.66
N SER A 200 41.40 -7.37 1.50
CA SER A 200 41.85 -8.03 0.26
C SER A 200 41.41 -9.50 0.15
N SER A 201 40.80 -10.07 1.18
CA SER A 201 40.31 -11.47 1.18
C SER A 201 38.94 -11.57 1.85
N PRO A 202 37.90 -10.95 1.26
CA PRO A 202 36.56 -10.96 1.82
C PRO A 202 35.97 -12.38 1.77
N THR A 203 35.27 -12.75 2.83
CA THR A 203 34.54 -14.02 2.92
C THR A 203 33.12 -13.77 3.43
N ALA A 204 32.21 -14.68 3.11
CA ALA A 204 30.88 -14.71 3.69
C ALA A 204 30.38 -16.16 3.83
N ALA A 205 29.37 -16.34 4.66
CA ALA A 205 28.59 -17.56 4.76
C ALA A 205 27.10 -17.21 4.74
N ILE A 206 26.27 -18.15 4.28
CA ILE A 206 24.81 -18.05 4.32
C ILE A 206 24.29 -19.13 5.25
N SER A 207 23.41 -18.77 6.18
CA SER A 207 22.73 -19.71 7.06
C SER A 207 21.21 -19.59 6.90
N PHE A 208 20.53 -20.74 6.80
CA PHE A 208 19.09 -20.81 6.60
C PHE A 208 18.41 -21.16 7.92
N GLN A 209 17.50 -20.30 8.38
CA GLN A 209 16.78 -20.48 9.65
C GLN A 209 15.29 -20.78 9.45
N GLY A 210 14.83 -20.81 8.19
CA GLY A 210 13.43 -21.08 7.85
C GLY A 210 12.50 -19.93 8.19
N THR A 211 11.21 -20.24 8.40
CA THR A 211 10.18 -19.24 8.67
C THR A 211 10.22 -18.76 10.12
N LEU A 212 10.36 -17.46 10.31
CA LEU A 212 10.28 -16.77 11.61
C LEU A 212 9.07 -15.84 11.60
N ILE A 213 8.30 -15.82 12.70
CA ILE A 213 7.12 -14.96 12.88
C ILE A 213 7.34 -14.09 14.12
N GLY A 214 6.88 -12.83 14.09
CA GLY A 214 6.96 -11.89 15.20
C GLY A 214 8.35 -11.31 15.48
N LYS A 215 9.33 -11.58 14.60
CA LYS A 215 10.71 -11.05 14.70
C LYS A 215 10.84 -9.66 14.08
N SER A 216 10.11 -9.38 13.00
CA SER A 216 10.10 -8.06 12.37
C SER A 216 9.25 -7.10 13.19
N LYS A 217 9.89 -6.15 13.88
CA LYS A 217 9.19 -5.09 14.62
C LYS A 217 8.74 -3.92 13.74
N ILE A 218 9.31 -3.80 12.55
CA ILE A 218 9.00 -2.73 11.59
C ILE A 218 7.82 -3.06 10.68
N ALA A 219 7.23 -4.25 10.81
CA ALA A 219 6.03 -4.63 10.08
C ALA A 219 4.77 -4.00 10.72
N PRO A 220 3.77 -3.58 9.93
CA PRO A 220 3.82 -3.48 8.48
C PRO A 220 4.69 -2.30 8.02
N GLN A 221 5.39 -2.51 6.92
CA GLN A 221 6.13 -1.48 6.17
C GLN A 221 5.56 -1.42 4.74
N VAL A 222 5.41 -0.23 4.17
CA VAL A 222 4.94 -0.07 2.79
C VAL A 222 5.98 -0.64 1.82
N ALA A 223 5.55 -1.49 0.90
CA ALA A 223 6.42 -2.11 -0.08
C ALA A 223 6.89 -1.09 -1.13
N SER A 224 8.14 -1.22 -1.60
CA SER A 224 8.75 -0.36 -2.64
C SER A 224 7.86 -0.25 -3.87
N PHE A 225 7.47 -1.39 -4.42
CA PHE A 225 6.66 -1.48 -5.63
C PHE A 225 5.24 -0.94 -5.44
N SER A 226 4.71 -0.82 -4.21
CA SER A 226 3.33 -0.37 -4.00
C SER A 226 3.15 1.02 -4.62
N SER A 227 2.27 1.15 -5.60
CA SER A 227 2.04 2.44 -6.29
C SER A 227 1.60 3.54 -5.31
N ARG A 228 2.09 4.76 -5.54
CA ARG A 228 1.92 5.93 -4.66
C ARG A 228 0.97 6.96 -5.26
N GLY A 229 0.26 7.66 -4.40
CA GLY A 229 -0.50 8.86 -4.77
C GLY A 229 0.39 10.08 -5.03
N PRO A 230 -0.22 11.26 -5.23
CA PRO A 230 -1.65 11.49 -5.47
C PRO A 230 -2.19 10.77 -6.73
N SER A 231 -3.51 10.68 -6.86
CA SER A 231 -4.13 10.30 -8.14
C SER A 231 -3.98 11.43 -9.16
N LEU A 232 -3.52 11.12 -10.38
CA LEU A 232 -3.42 12.10 -11.47
C LEU A 232 -4.78 12.59 -11.97
N LEU A 233 -5.81 11.74 -11.90
CA LEU A 233 -7.13 12.03 -12.47
C LEU A 233 -8.09 12.68 -11.48
N SER A 234 -7.87 12.43 -10.19
CA SER A 234 -8.66 13.02 -9.11
C SER A 234 -7.77 13.27 -7.89
N PRO A 235 -6.90 14.29 -7.95
CA PRO A 235 -6.00 14.60 -6.85
C PRO A 235 -6.73 15.07 -5.59
N GLY A 236 -8.00 15.48 -5.68
CA GLY A 236 -8.84 15.86 -4.54
C GLY A 236 -9.37 14.68 -3.72
N ILE A 237 -9.13 13.44 -4.16
CA ILE A 237 -9.43 12.21 -3.42
C ILE A 237 -8.11 11.51 -3.10
N LEU A 238 -7.86 11.27 -1.80
CA LEU A 238 -6.61 10.64 -1.34
C LEU A 238 -6.51 9.19 -1.85
N LYS A 239 -5.36 8.84 -2.44
CA LYS A 239 -5.05 7.48 -2.91
C LYS A 239 -3.59 7.09 -2.59
N PRO A 240 -3.26 5.78 -2.38
CA PRO A 240 -4.22 4.67 -2.25
C PRO A 240 -5.14 4.90 -1.05
N ASP A 241 -6.24 4.15 -0.94
CA ASP A 241 -7.16 4.36 0.18
C ASP A 241 -6.55 3.81 1.48
N ILE A 242 -5.88 2.66 1.38
CA ILE A 242 -5.39 1.88 2.52
C ILE A 242 -4.31 0.88 2.06
N ILE A 243 -3.48 0.37 2.97
CA ILE A 243 -2.57 -0.76 2.72
C ILE A 243 -3.01 -2.04 3.45
N GLY A 244 -2.59 -3.18 2.92
CA GLY A 244 -2.73 -4.47 3.57
C GLY A 244 -1.63 -5.46 3.17
N PRO A 245 -1.66 -6.68 3.75
CA PRO A 245 -0.65 -7.71 3.52
C PRO A 245 -0.50 -8.04 2.03
N GLY A 246 0.64 -7.68 1.45
CA GLY A 246 0.89 -7.85 0.02
C GLY A 246 2.31 -8.30 -0.31
N VAL A 247 3.18 -8.50 0.68
CA VAL A 247 4.56 -8.95 0.46
C VAL A 247 4.72 -10.36 1.02
N ASN A 248 5.25 -11.25 0.19
CA ASN A 248 5.58 -12.63 0.51
C ASN A 248 4.36 -13.38 1.04
N ILE A 249 3.25 -13.36 0.29
CA ILE A 249 2.00 -14.03 0.66
C ILE A 249 1.99 -15.44 0.08
N LEU A 250 1.80 -16.43 0.95
CA LEU A 250 1.61 -17.83 0.57
C LEU A 250 0.15 -18.06 0.15
N ALA A 251 -0.08 -18.58 -1.05
CA ALA A 251 -1.40 -18.93 -1.54
C ALA A 251 -1.37 -20.18 -2.43
N ALA A 252 -2.54 -20.76 -2.71
CA ALA A 252 -2.67 -21.87 -3.64
C ALA A 252 -2.16 -21.48 -5.03
N TRP A 253 -1.56 -22.44 -5.74
CA TRP A 253 -0.99 -22.25 -7.07
C TRP A 253 -1.43 -23.37 -8.01
N ALA A 254 -1.50 -23.10 -9.31
CA ALA A 254 -1.97 -24.08 -10.29
C ALA A 254 -0.98 -25.25 -10.49
N GLU A 255 0.31 -24.95 -10.40
CA GLU A 255 1.40 -25.91 -10.56
C GLU A 255 2.28 -25.92 -9.31
N SER A 256 2.89 -27.06 -9.03
CA SER A 256 3.76 -27.14 -7.87
C SER A 256 5.12 -26.51 -8.20
N VAL A 257 5.50 -25.52 -7.39
CA VAL A 257 6.80 -24.85 -7.51
C VAL A 257 7.94 -25.74 -6.97
N ASP A 258 7.62 -26.70 -6.10
CA ASP A 258 8.53 -27.62 -5.43
C ASP A 258 8.34 -29.10 -5.83
N ASN A 259 7.54 -29.37 -6.87
CA ASN A 259 7.06 -30.70 -7.27
C ASN A 259 6.30 -31.50 -6.18
N ALA A 260 5.75 -30.85 -5.14
CA ALA A 260 4.82 -31.43 -4.19
C ALA A 260 3.38 -31.62 -4.75
N THR A 261 2.62 -32.54 -4.15
CA THR A 261 1.24 -32.84 -4.59
C THR A 261 0.24 -31.72 -4.31
N ASN A 262 0.48 -30.89 -3.29
CA ASN A 262 -0.29 -29.69 -3.00
C ASN A 262 0.51 -28.46 -3.44
N SER A 263 -0.03 -27.70 -4.39
CA SER A 263 0.70 -26.62 -5.04
C SER A 263 0.44 -25.29 -4.34
N PHE A 264 1.50 -24.71 -3.77
CA PHE A 264 1.49 -23.38 -3.17
C PHE A 264 2.64 -22.54 -3.70
N ASN A 265 2.47 -21.23 -3.68
CA ASN A 265 3.51 -20.28 -4.06
C ASN A 265 3.52 -19.08 -3.11
N VAL A 266 4.69 -18.45 -2.97
CA VAL A 266 4.87 -17.21 -2.22
C VAL A 266 5.13 -16.09 -3.21
N VAL A 267 4.20 -15.14 -3.29
CA VAL A 267 4.28 -14.02 -4.24
C VAL A 267 3.99 -12.69 -3.56
N SER A 268 4.41 -11.62 -4.22
CA SER A 268 4.29 -10.25 -3.74
C SER A 268 3.57 -9.38 -4.76
N GLY A 269 2.79 -8.41 -4.27
CA GLY A 269 2.08 -7.44 -5.10
C GLY A 269 0.90 -6.82 -4.37
N THR A 270 0.48 -5.65 -4.84
CA THR A 270 -0.84 -5.10 -4.48
C THR A 270 -1.97 -6.04 -4.90
N SER A 271 -1.72 -6.90 -5.89
CA SER A 271 -2.56 -8.04 -6.27
C SER A 271 -2.82 -9.05 -5.15
N MET A 272 -1.94 -9.14 -4.15
CA MET A 272 -2.12 -10.00 -2.96
C MET A 272 -2.81 -9.24 -1.82
N ALA A 273 -2.60 -7.93 -1.71
CA ALA A 273 -3.28 -7.10 -0.72
C ALA A 273 -4.78 -6.90 -1.02
N CYS A 274 -5.14 -6.73 -2.30
CA CYS A 274 -6.53 -6.59 -2.74
C CYS A 274 -7.47 -7.72 -2.26
N PRO A 275 -7.15 -9.02 -2.43
CA PRO A 275 -8.02 -10.10 -1.97
C PRO A 275 -8.10 -10.19 -0.44
N HIS A 276 -7.07 -9.79 0.31
CA HIS A 276 -7.18 -9.69 1.77
C HIS A 276 -8.28 -8.71 2.16
N LEU A 277 -8.28 -7.50 1.59
CA LEU A 277 -9.28 -6.49 1.93
C LEU A 277 -10.65 -6.78 1.33
N SER A 278 -10.72 -7.53 0.22
CA SER A 278 -11.98 -8.09 -0.28
C SER A 278 -12.58 -9.09 0.71
N GLY A 279 -11.74 -9.95 1.30
CA GLY A 279 -12.16 -10.87 2.37
C GLY A 279 -12.64 -10.12 3.62
N VAL A 280 -11.94 -9.07 4.03
CA VAL A 280 -12.39 -8.20 5.15
C VAL A 280 -13.74 -7.56 4.83
N ALA A 281 -13.91 -7.00 3.62
CA ALA A 281 -15.18 -6.42 3.19
C ALA A 281 -16.32 -7.45 3.17
N ALA A 282 -16.06 -8.70 2.76
CA ALA A 282 -17.05 -9.78 2.78
C ALA A 282 -17.47 -10.13 4.21
N LEU A 283 -16.53 -10.18 5.16
CA LEU A 283 -16.83 -10.40 6.58
C LEU A 283 -17.68 -9.26 7.16
N ILE A 284 -17.34 -8.01 6.84
CA ILE A 284 -18.13 -6.84 7.26
C ILE A 284 -19.53 -6.89 6.63
N LYS A 285 -19.66 -7.20 5.34
CA LYS A 285 -20.95 -7.34 4.65
C LYS A 285 -21.80 -8.46 5.27
N SER A 286 -21.19 -9.57 5.67
CA SER A 286 -21.89 -10.65 6.37
C SER A 286 -22.39 -10.21 7.75
N ALA A 287 -21.62 -9.40 8.48
CA ALA A 287 -22.02 -8.88 9.79
C ALA A 287 -23.05 -7.73 9.68
N HIS A 288 -22.97 -6.96 8.60
CA HIS A 288 -23.82 -5.79 8.32
C HIS A 288 -24.43 -5.87 6.91
N PRO A 289 -25.42 -6.75 6.68
CA PRO A 289 -25.94 -7.02 5.32
C PRO A 289 -26.52 -5.80 4.60
N ASN A 290 -27.02 -4.82 5.36
CA ASN A 290 -27.65 -3.62 4.82
C ASN A 290 -26.68 -2.46 4.56
N TRP A 291 -25.39 -2.60 4.92
CA TRP A 291 -24.43 -1.54 4.65
C TRP A 291 -24.17 -1.42 3.14
N SER A 292 -24.10 -0.16 2.69
CA SER A 292 -23.67 0.18 1.35
C SER A 292 -22.18 -0.16 1.16
N PRO A 293 -21.72 -0.28 -0.09
CA PRO A 293 -20.29 -0.38 -0.39
C PRO A 293 -19.47 0.77 0.21
N ALA A 294 -20.01 1.99 0.22
CA ALA A 294 -19.36 3.17 0.77
C ALA A 294 -19.25 3.12 2.31
N ALA A 295 -20.29 2.63 3.00
CA ALA A 295 -20.26 2.42 4.45
C ALA A 295 -19.20 1.37 4.86
N ILE A 296 -19.13 0.24 4.14
CA ILE A 296 -18.09 -0.78 4.36
C ILE A 296 -16.70 -0.21 4.13
N LYS A 297 -16.53 0.53 3.02
CA LYS A 297 -15.27 1.22 2.72
C LYS A 297 -14.91 2.19 3.84
N SER A 298 -15.86 3.01 4.27
CA SER A 298 -15.66 3.97 5.36
C SER A 298 -15.20 3.27 6.63
N ALA A 299 -15.84 2.17 7.02
CA ALA A 299 -15.48 1.42 8.22
C ALA A 299 -14.02 0.93 8.15
N ILE A 300 -13.60 0.38 7.00
CA ILE A 300 -12.23 -0.06 6.76
C ILE A 300 -11.24 1.11 6.87
N LEU A 301 -11.57 2.27 6.30
CA LEU A 301 -10.67 3.42 6.26
C LEU A 301 -10.55 4.13 7.61
N THR A 302 -11.65 4.33 8.32
CA THR A 302 -11.67 5.17 9.53
C THR A 302 -11.11 4.46 10.77
N THR A 303 -11.01 3.12 10.72
CA THR A 303 -10.46 2.30 11.81
C THR A 303 -9.05 1.78 11.53
N ALA A 304 -8.46 2.14 10.39
CA ALA A 304 -7.10 1.76 10.04
C ALA A 304 -6.09 2.27 11.08
N TYR A 305 -4.99 1.55 11.26
CA TYR A 305 -3.91 1.93 12.17
C TYR A 305 -2.67 2.39 11.40
N THR A 306 -1.87 3.28 12.01
CA THR A 306 -0.70 3.89 11.37
C THR A 306 0.62 3.56 12.07
N GLY A 307 0.61 2.63 13.03
CA GLY A 307 1.79 2.18 13.76
C GLY A 307 2.27 0.78 13.34
N ASP A 308 3.57 0.56 13.41
CA ASP A 308 4.19 -0.77 13.28
C ASP A 308 4.11 -1.56 14.61
N LEU A 309 4.54 -2.82 14.58
CA LEU A 309 4.60 -3.71 15.75
C LEU A 309 5.63 -3.27 16.81
N GLY A 310 6.50 -2.32 16.48
CA GLY A 310 7.45 -1.66 17.38
C GLY A 310 6.88 -0.41 18.04
N GLY A 311 5.67 0.02 17.67
CA GLY A 311 5.01 1.23 18.17
C GLY A 311 5.46 2.52 17.50
N SER A 312 6.28 2.43 16.44
CA SER A 312 6.68 3.57 15.62
C SER A 312 5.69 3.77 14.46
N PRO A 313 5.64 4.94 13.80
CA PRO A 313 4.85 5.08 12.59
C PRO A 313 5.25 4.07 11.52
N ILE A 314 4.27 3.53 10.78
CA ILE A 314 4.53 2.67 9.61
C ILE A 314 5.55 3.38 8.72
N SER A 315 6.59 2.65 8.32
CA SER A 315 7.65 3.16 7.47
C SER A 315 7.43 2.77 6.00
N ASN A 316 8.13 3.45 5.11
CA ASN A 316 8.29 3.05 3.72
C ASN A 316 9.54 2.17 3.57
N GLU A 317 9.84 1.77 2.34
CA GLU A 317 10.97 0.90 1.98
C GLU A 317 12.36 1.48 2.29
N GLN A 318 12.49 2.79 2.54
CA GLN A 318 13.76 3.39 3.02
C GLN A 318 13.82 3.50 4.55
N ASN A 319 12.92 2.85 5.28
CA ASN A 319 12.71 2.95 6.74
C ASN A 319 12.54 4.40 7.24
N VAL A 320 11.91 5.25 6.44
CA VAL A 320 11.43 6.56 6.89
C VAL A 320 9.91 6.50 7.05
N PRO A 321 9.28 7.36 7.89
CA PRO A 321 7.84 7.32 8.09
C PRO A 321 7.07 7.44 6.75
N ALA A 322 6.16 6.51 6.53
CA ALA A 322 5.29 6.50 5.36
C ALA A 322 4.33 7.69 5.38
N THR A 323 4.11 8.24 4.20
CA THR A 323 3.19 9.34 3.98
C THR A 323 1.78 8.83 3.68
N VAL A 324 0.81 9.73 3.72
CA VAL A 324 -0.57 9.42 3.34
C VAL A 324 -0.72 9.06 1.86
N PHE A 325 0.23 9.45 1.00
CA PHE A 325 0.28 9.01 -0.40
C PHE A 325 0.94 7.64 -0.59
N ASP A 326 1.56 7.10 0.47
CA ASP A 326 2.10 5.75 0.48
C ASP A 326 1.07 4.74 1.02
N MET A 327 0.37 5.10 2.09
CA MET A 327 -0.49 4.17 2.84
C MET A 327 -1.97 4.53 2.92
N GLY A 328 -2.39 5.70 2.41
CA GLY A 328 -3.75 6.19 2.59
C GLY A 328 -4.09 6.41 4.05
N SER A 329 -5.17 5.78 4.52
CA SER A 329 -5.59 5.82 5.93
C SER A 329 -4.69 5.01 6.87
N GLY A 330 -3.82 4.13 6.36
CA GLY A 330 -2.95 3.26 7.15
C GLY A 330 -3.14 1.78 6.79
N HIS A 331 -2.89 0.89 7.75
CA HIS A 331 -3.06 -0.54 7.59
C HIS A 331 -4.40 -1.03 8.14
N VAL A 332 -5.00 -1.99 7.44
CA VAL A 332 -6.31 -2.56 7.79
C VAL A 332 -6.35 -3.17 9.20
N ASP A 333 -7.41 -2.86 9.95
CA ASP A 333 -7.79 -3.47 11.23
C ASP A 333 -9.19 -4.13 11.08
N PRO A 334 -9.25 -5.43 10.73
CA PRO A 334 -10.53 -6.09 10.48
C PRO A 334 -11.45 -6.09 11.72
N SER A 335 -10.87 -6.17 12.92
CA SER A 335 -11.65 -6.28 14.16
C SER A 335 -12.34 -4.97 14.50
N LYS A 336 -11.65 -3.84 14.35
CA LYS A 336 -12.27 -2.52 14.57
C LYS A 336 -13.24 -2.14 13.46
N ALA A 337 -12.95 -2.52 12.21
CA ALA A 337 -13.81 -2.19 11.07
C ALA A 337 -15.21 -2.82 11.17
N LEU A 338 -15.39 -3.88 11.98
CA LEU A 338 -16.71 -4.44 12.27
C LEU A 338 -17.59 -3.50 13.09
N ASN A 339 -17.02 -2.62 13.92
CA ASN A 339 -17.79 -1.70 14.78
C ASN A 339 -17.12 -0.32 14.80
N PRO A 340 -17.19 0.44 13.69
CA PRO A 340 -16.46 1.68 13.51
C PRO A 340 -17.06 2.85 14.30
N GLY A 341 -18.31 2.74 14.80
CA GLY A 341 -19.04 3.82 15.44
C GLY A 341 -19.72 4.74 14.42
N LEU A 342 -18.94 5.39 13.54
CA LEU A 342 -19.47 6.26 12.48
C LEU A 342 -18.98 5.80 11.10
N VAL A 343 -19.83 6.02 10.08
CA VAL A 343 -19.48 5.82 8.67
C VAL A 343 -19.83 7.05 7.84
N TYR A 344 -19.00 7.33 6.83
CA TYR A 344 -19.23 8.30 5.77
C TYR A 344 -19.86 7.57 4.58
N ASP A 345 -21.19 7.63 4.51
CA ASP A 345 -21.94 6.94 3.46
C ASP A 345 -22.04 7.80 2.19
N ILE A 346 -22.11 7.13 1.04
CA ILE A 346 -22.21 7.75 -0.29
C ILE A 346 -23.15 6.90 -1.14
N GLU A 347 -24.24 7.49 -1.61
CA GLU A 347 -25.13 6.84 -2.56
C GLU A 347 -24.59 6.97 -3.98
N PRO A 348 -24.93 6.05 -4.91
CA PRO A 348 -24.45 6.13 -6.30
C PRO A 348 -24.73 7.48 -6.98
N ASP A 349 -25.82 8.14 -6.63
CA ASP A 349 -26.22 9.42 -7.19
C ASP A 349 -25.39 10.60 -6.65
N ASP A 350 -24.78 10.46 -5.47
CA ASP A 350 -23.91 11.48 -4.88
C ASP A 350 -22.59 11.64 -5.67
N TYR A 351 -22.19 10.62 -6.45
CA TYR A 351 -21.03 10.71 -7.34
C TYR A 351 -21.31 11.57 -8.59
N ILE A 352 -22.56 11.83 -8.95
CA ILE A 352 -22.89 12.59 -10.18
C ILE A 352 -22.36 14.04 -10.10
N PRO A 353 -22.68 14.84 -9.06
CA PRO A 353 -22.12 16.19 -8.94
C PRO A 353 -20.59 16.20 -8.85
N TYR A 354 -19.99 15.16 -8.28
CA TYR A 354 -18.54 14.99 -8.24
C TYR A 354 -17.96 14.79 -9.65
N LEU A 355 -18.54 13.87 -10.44
CA LEU A 355 -18.12 13.63 -11.83
C LEU A 355 -18.29 14.88 -12.71
N CYS A 356 -19.39 15.61 -12.53
CA CYS A 356 -19.60 16.90 -13.18
C CYS A 356 -18.53 17.93 -12.75
N GLY A 357 -18.14 17.93 -11.47
CA GLY A 357 -17.10 18.79 -10.91
C GLY A 357 -15.68 18.50 -11.43
N LEU A 358 -15.42 17.29 -11.91
CA LEU A 358 -14.19 16.95 -12.65
C LEU A 358 -14.14 17.57 -14.06
N GLY A 359 -15.20 18.26 -14.51
CA GLY A 359 -15.31 18.82 -15.85
C GLY A 359 -15.74 17.81 -16.91
N TYR A 360 -16.30 16.66 -16.51
CA TYR A 360 -16.85 15.69 -17.46
C TYR A 360 -18.15 16.20 -18.07
N SER A 361 -18.31 16.02 -19.38
CA SER A 361 -19.55 16.32 -20.10
C SER A 361 -20.68 15.37 -19.71
N ASP A 362 -21.94 15.78 -19.92
CA ASP A 362 -23.13 14.94 -19.73
C ASP A 362 -23.01 13.58 -20.42
N LYS A 363 -22.37 13.53 -21.60
CA LYS A 363 -22.14 12.29 -22.34
C LYS A 363 -21.16 11.37 -21.61
N GLN A 364 -20.07 11.91 -21.08
CA GLN A 364 -19.07 11.14 -20.33
C GLN A 364 -19.64 10.64 -19.00
N VAL A 365 -20.37 11.49 -18.26
CA VAL A 365 -21.04 11.07 -17.02
C VAL A 365 -22.08 9.99 -17.32
N ARG A 366 -22.85 10.13 -18.40
CA ARG A 366 -23.79 9.09 -18.86
C ARG A 366 -23.12 7.77 -19.17
N THR A 367 -21.89 7.76 -19.69
CA THR A 367 -21.12 6.52 -19.90
C THR A 367 -20.85 5.81 -18.58
N ILE A 368 -20.54 6.55 -17.52
CA ILE A 368 -20.26 5.97 -16.20
C ILE A 368 -21.56 5.47 -15.55
N VAL A 369 -22.57 6.34 -15.44
CA VAL A 369 -23.78 6.04 -14.67
C VAL A 369 -24.86 5.26 -15.43
N GLN A 370 -24.68 5.07 -16.74
CA GLN A 370 -25.56 4.32 -17.65
C GLN A 370 -27.01 4.84 -17.74
N ARG A 371 -27.24 6.11 -17.40
CA ARG A 371 -28.53 6.79 -17.53
C ARG A 371 -28.34 8.23 -17.97
N LYS A 372 -29.40 8.87 -18.46
CA LYS A 372 -29.36 10.30 -18.81
C LYS A 372 -29.11 11.12 -17.55
N VAL A 373 -28.14 12.01 -17.63
CA VAL A 373 -27.77 12.97 -16.58
C VAL A 373 -27.68 14.35 -17.21
N ASN A 374 -27.97 15.36 -16.41
CA ASN A 374 -27.67 16.75 -16.71
C ASN A 374 -26.78 17.27 -15.57
N CYS A 375 -25.57 17.71 -15.90
CA CYS A 375 -24.66 18.34 -14.95
C CYS A 375 -25.11 19.76 -14.55
N SER A 376 -26.31 19.87 -13.98
CA SER A 376 -26.84 21.14 -13.48
C SER A 376 -26.21 21.58 -12.15
N SER A 377 -25.64 20.63 -11.40
CA SER A 377 -24.87 20.88 -10.18
C SER A 377 -23.52 20.15 -10.24
N SER A 378 -22.52 20.78 -9.64
CA SER A 378 -21.16 20.25 -9.53
C SER A 378 -20.59 20.56 -8.15
N ILE A 379 -19.75 19.66 -7.62
CA ILE A 379 -19.03 19.89 -6.37
C ILE A 379 -17.52 19.78 -6.59
N PRO A 380 -16.69 20.50 -5.81
CA PRO A 380 -15.25 20.25 -5.78
C PRO A 380 -14.95 18.81 -5.39
N GLU A 381 -13.84 18.25 -5.88
CA GLU A 381 -13.46 16.86 -5.59
C GLU A 381 -13.47 16.52 -4.09
N ALA A 382 -12.82 17.37 -3.28
CA ALA A 382 -12.71 17.20 -1.83
C ALA A 382 -14.04 17.40 -1.07
N GLN A 383 -15.11 17.84 -1.73
CA GLN A 383 -16.45 18.00 -1.15
C GLN A 383 -17.28 16.70 -1.20
N LEU A 384 -16.86 15.69 -1.98
CA LEU A 384 -17.48 14.36 -1.89
C LEU A 384 -17.43 13.87 -0.43
N ASN A 385 -18.47 13.17 0.04
CA ASN A 385 -18.58 12.69 1.42
C ASN A 385 -17.64 11.52 1.73
N TYR A 386 -16.36 11.70 1.40
CA TYR A 386 -15.32 10.70 1.45
C TYR A 386 -14.65 10.67 2.84
N PRO A 387 -14.22 9.51 3.36
CA PRO A 387 -13.62 9.40 4.70
C PRO A 387 -12.29 10.13 4.89
N THR A 388 -11.69 10.67 3.83
CA THR A 388 -10.41 11.38 3.85
C THR A 388 -10.52 12.73 3.13
N PHE A 389 -9.47 13.54 3.24
CA PHE A 389 -9.33 14.80 2.51
C PHE A 389 -8.02 14.85 1.73
N SER A 390 -8.05 15.31 0.49
CA SER A 390 -6.85 15.69 -0.26
C SER A 390 -7.12 17.06 -0.87
N ILE A 391 -6.37 18.07 -0.45
CA ILE A 391 -6.71 19.47 -0.68
C ILE A 391 -5.50 20.20 -1.23
N SER A 392 -5.72 21.04 -2.25
CA SER A 392 -4.71 21.97 -2.76
C SER A 392 -5.00 23.37 -2.24
N LEU A 393 -4.03 24.01 -1.57
CA LEU A 393 -4.15 25.36 -1.01
C LEU A 393 -3.08 26.30 -1.56
N ALA A 394 -3.50 27.40 -2.19
CA ALA A 394 -2.60 28.50 -2.52
C ALA A 394 -2.28 29.35 -1.27
N PRO A 395 -1.23 30.20 -1.31
CA PRO A 395 -0.91 31.09 -0.20
C PRO A 395 -2.08 32.04 0.14
N GLY A 396 -2.51 32.03 1.40
CA GLY A 396 -3.64 32.85 1.86
C GLY A 396 -5.02 32.24 1.64
N ASP A 397 -5.10 31.07 0.98
CA ASP A 397 -6.36 30.37 0.80
C ASP A 397 -6.89 29.78 2.12
N ASN A 398 -8.22 29.81 2.22
CA ASN A 398 -8.99 29.05 3.18
C ASN A 398 -10.09 28.32 2.41
N GLN A 399 -10.19 27.00 2.59
CA GLN A 399 -11.21 26.16 1.96
C GLN A 399 -11.96 25.37 3.02
N THR A 400 -13.28 25.32 2.89
CA THR A 400 -14.17 24.61 3.83
C THR A 400 -14.89 23.48 3.11
N TYR A 401 -14.91 22.31 3.74
CA TYR A 401 -15.56 21.11 3.20
C TYR A 401 -16.50 20.50 4.22
N THR A 402 -17.72 20.16 3.80
CA THR A 402 -18.69 19.48 4.66
C THR A 402 -18.57 17.96 4.54
N ARG A 403 -18.81 17.26 5.65
CA ARG A 403 -19.00 15.81 5.73
C ARG A 403 -20.28 15.49 6.48
N THR A 404 -20.90 14.38 6.12
CA THR A 404 -22.05 13.80 6.82
C THR A 404 -21.68 12.40 7.28
N VAL A 405 -21.80 12.17 8.57
CA VAL A 405 -21.56 10.87 9.21
C VAL A 405 -22.88 10.26 9.65
N THR A 406 -22.99 8.94 9.52
CA THR A 406 -24.11 8.15 10.02
C THR A 406 -23.64 7.35 11.23
N ASN A 407 -24.41 7.38 12.32
CA ASN A 407 -24.13 6.54 13.49
C ASN A 407 -24.51 5.08 13.20
N VAL A 408 -23.53 4.20 13.23
CA VAL A 408 -23.71 2.74 13.12
C VAL A 408 -23.26 2.01 14.38
N GLY A 409 -22.82 2.77 15.39
CA GLY A 409 -22.54 2.28 16.73
C GLY A 409 -23.82 2.24 17.57
N ARG A 410 -23.67 2.50 18.87
CA ARG A 410 -24.79 2.50 19.81
C ARG A 410 -25.59 3.81 19.74
N ALA A 411 -26.85 3.72 20.14
CA ALA A 411 -27.70 4.88 20.43
C ALA A 411 -27.14 5.70 21.62
N ASN A 412 -27.59 6.95 21.76
CA ASN A 412 -27.12 7.88 22.81
C ASN A 412 -25.60 8.02 22.88
N SER A 413 -24.96 8.23 21.73
CA SER A 413 -23.51 8.36 21.63
C SER A 413 -23.10 9.79 21.36
N ARG A 414 -21.99 10.21 21.97
CA ARG A 414 -21.40 11.54 21.81
C ARG A 414 -19.97 11.43 21.33
N TYR A 415 -19.64 12.21 20.29
CA TYR A 415 -18.30 12.24 19.71
C TYR A 415 -17.72 13.65 19.80
N MET A 416 -16.45 13.72 20.21
CA MET A 416 -15.66 14.95 20.19
C MET A 416 -14.57 14.84 19.14
N SER A 417 -14.39 15.90 18.35
CA SER A 417 -13.34 15.97 17.34
C SER A 417 -12.01 16.47 17.92
N VAL A 418 -10.92 15.88 17.46
CA VAL A 418 -9.54 16.28 17.74
C VAL A 418 -8.78 16.33 16.43
N VAL A 419 -8.08 17.43 16.18
CA VAL A 419 -7.20 17.57 15.02
C VAL A 419 -5.77 17.20 15.41
N VAL A 420 -5.18 16.27 14.68
CA VAL A 420 -3.77 15.90 14.79
C VAL A 420 -3.03 16.44 13.56
N THR A 421 -2.22 17.48 13.75
CA THR A 421 -1.51 18.14 12.65
C THR A 421 -0.25 18.87 13.11
N TRP A 422 0.55 19.32 12.15
CA TRP A 422 1.74 20.14 12.36
C TRP A 422 1.35 21.57 12.72
N LYS A 423 1.44 21.90 14.02
CA LYS A 423 1.10 23.23 14.53
C LYS A 423 1.87 24.33 13.78
N GLY A 424 1.13 25.33 13.32
CA GLY A 424 1.68 26.59 12.81
C GLY A 424 1.98 26.63 11.31
N ILE A 425 1.74 25.57 10.53
CA ILE A 425 1.85 25.60 9.05
C ILE A 425 0.46 25.62 8.40
N ILE A 426 -0.44 24.77 8.90
CA ILE A 426 -1.84 24.68 8.46
C ILE A 426 -2.74 24.87 9.68
N GLY A 427 -3.80 25.65 9.51
CA GLY A 427 -4.93 25.72 10.43
C GLY A 427 -6.00 24.75 9.96
N VAL A 428 -6.46 23.89 10.87
CA VAL A 428 -7.59 22.98 10.61
C VAL A 428 -8.58 23.16 11.74
N GLU A 429 -9.81 23.51 11.38
CA GLU A 429 -10.90 23.77 12.32
C GLU A 429 -12.12 22.93 11.95
N VAL A 430 -12.79 22.36 12.96
CA VAL A 430 -13.94 21.46 12.81
C VAL A 430 -15.16 22.08 13.49
N THR A 431 -16.26 22.24 12.75
CA THR A 431 -17.48 22.90 13.25
C THR A 431 -18.74 22.13 12.85
N PRO A 432 -19.61 21.72 13.79
CA PRO A 432 -19.35 21.73 15.24
C PRO A 432 -18.20 20.76 15.59
N ASN A 433 -17.51 21.01 16.70
CA ASN A 433 -16.44 20.14 17.18
C ASN A 433 -16.96 18.94 17.99
N GLU A 434 -18.28 18.84 18.13
CA GLU A 434 -19.02 17.85 18.90
C GLU A 434 -20.30 17.48 18.15
N ILE A 435 -20.61 16.18 18.12
CA ILE A 435 -21.83 15.65 17.53
C ILE A 435 -22.42 14.58 18.46
N GLU A 436 -23.74 14.57 18.56
CA GLU A 436 -24.51 13.63 19.39
C GLU A 436 -25.51 12.89 18.51
N PHE A 437 -25.73 11.61 18.83
CA PHE A 437 -26.70 10.76 18.16
C PHE A 437 -27.59 10.08 19.20
N LYS A 438 -28.90 10.22 19.05
CA LYS A 438 -29.90 9.60 19.91
C LYS A 438 -30.21 8.18 19.45
N GLU A 439 -30.20 7.95 18.14
CA GLU A 439 -30.57 6.67 17.54
C GLU A 439 -29.49 6.13 16.60
N VAL A 440 -29.54 4.83 16.34
CA VAL A 440 -28.71 4.19 15.30
C VAL A 440 -29.29 4.53 13.94
N GLY A 441 -28.44 4.93 12.99
CA GLY A 441 -28.83 5.40 11.66
C GLY A 441 -29.06 6.91 11.56
N GLU A 442 -29.02 7.64 12.68
CA GLU A 442 -29.09 9.10 12.66
C GLU A 442 -27.85 9.69 11.97
N LYS A 443 -28.07 10.77 11.20
CA LYS A 443 -27.03 11.46 10.42
C LYS A 443 -26.73 12.82 11.03
N ALA A 444 -25.44 13.17 11.09
CA ALA A 444 -24.99 14.50 11.50
C ALA A 444 -23.97 15.03 10.51
N SER A 445 -24.01 16.34 10.26
CA SER A 445 -23.08 17.01 9.36
C SER A 445 -22.15 17.95 10.13
N TYR A 446 -20.90 18.02 9.67
CA TYR A 446 -19.91 18.95 10.18
C TYR A 446 -19.06 19.49 9.02
N SER A 447 -18.41 20.63 9.25
CA SER A 447 -17.52 21.26 8.29
C SER A 447 -16.09 21.26 8.81
N VAL A 448 -15.14 21.09 7.90
CA VAL A 448 -13.71 21.20 8.16
C VAL A 448 -13.13 22.32 7.32
N THR A 449 -12.51 23.28 7.98
CA THR A 449 -11.92 24.48 7.38
C THR A 449 -10.41 24.32 7.39
N PHE A 450 -9.77 24.38 6.22
CA PHE A 450 -8.33 24.27 6.03
C PHE A 450 -7.75 25.61 5.58
N THR A 451 -6.84 26.16 6.37
CA THR A 451 -6.21 27.45 6.14
C THR A 451 -4.69 27.31 6.03
N ARG A 452 -4.07 27.90 5.02
CA ARG A 452 -2.60 27.96 4.92
C ARG A 452 -2.08 29.13 5.75
N LEU A 453 -1.46 28.83 6.91
CA LEU A 453 -1.08 29.85 7.91
C LEU A 453 0.29 30.51 7.66
N ARG A 454 1.12 29.99 6.75
CA ARG A 454 2.43 30.60 6.38
C ARG A 454 2.72 30.51 4.88
N ASN A 455 3.41 31.53 4.38
CA ASN A 455 4.24 31.43 3.18
C ASN A 455 5.47 30.58 3.52
N VAL A 456 5.30 29.26 3.56
CA VAL A 456 6.46 28.36 3.59
C VAL A 456 7.21 28.58 2.29
N ALA A 457 8.45 29.09 2.37
CA ALA A 457 9.33 29.17 1.23
C ALA A 457 9.41 27.77 0.61
N THR A 458 8.94 27.65 -0.64
CA THR A 458 9.10 26.43 -1.43
C THR A 458 10.59 26.23 -1.60
N SER A 459 11.19 25.31 -0.84
CA SER A 459 12.56 24.88 -1.10
C SER A 459 12.61 24.34 -2.52
N ASN A 460 13.65 24.69 -3.28
CA ASN A 460 13.95 24.30 -4.67
C ASN A 460 14.13 22.78 -4.90
N SER A 461 13.22 21.96 -4.37
CA SER A 461 13.13 20.52 -4.57
C SER A 461 11.91 20.24 -5.45
N SER A 462 12.08 19.44 -6.49
CA SER A 462 11.05 18.96 -7.41
C SER A 462 9.93 18.12 -6.78
N THR A 463 9.87 18.05 -5.45
CA THR A 463 8.85 17.35 -4.65
C THR A 463 7.75 18.33 -4.24
N THR A 464 6.50 18.07 -4.65
CA THR A 464 5.31 18.82 -4.22
C THR A 464 5.31 18.93 -2.69
N SER A 465 5.46 20.14 -2.15
CA SER A 465 5.48 20.30 -0.69
C SER A 465 4.07 20.12 -0.15
N PHE A 466 3.85 19.12 0.69
CA PHE A 466 2.57 18.90 1.35
C PHE A 466 2.74 18.74 2.86
N ARG A 467 1.61 18.75 3.57
CA ARG A 467 1.52 18.34 4.98
C ARG A 467 0.34 17.39 5.13
N GLN A 468 0.46 16.49 6.10
CA GLN A 468 -0.56 15.51 6.41
C GLN A 468 -0.95 15.58 7.89
N GLY A 469 -2.13 15.06 8.19
CA GLY A 469 -2.67 14.96 9.54
C GLY A 469 -3.97 14.17 9.54
N SER A 470 -4.73 14.28 10.63
CA SER A 470 -6.04 13.65 10.74
C SER A 470 -7.02 14.48 11.56
N VAL A 471 -8.30 14.29 11.25
CA VAL A 471 -9.44 14.65 12.11
C VAL A 471 -9.92 13.36 12.75
N VAL A 472 -9.91 13.31 14.08
CA VAL A 472 -10.29 12.13 14.86
C VAL A 472 -11.54 12.44 15.65
N TRP A 473 -12.61 11.69 15.43
CA TRP A 473 -13.77 11.68 16.31
C TRP A 473 -13.59 10.59 17.36
N SER A 474 -13.45 10.99 18.61
CA SER A 474 -13.45 10.08 19.76
C SER A 474 -14.82 10.07 20.40
N GLY A 475 -15.46 8.91 20.39
CA GLY A 475 -16.75 8.68 21.04
C GLY A 475 -16.61 7.82 22.29
N HIS A 476 -17.48 8.07 23.24
CA HIS A 476 -17.74 7.16 24.36
C HIS A 476 -19.21 6.75 24.30
N ASP A 477 -19.50 5.47 24.56
CA ASP A 477 -20.86 5.05 24.89
C ASP A 477 -21.08 5.06 26.42
N ASP A 478 -22.34 4.94 26.84
CA ASP A 478 -22.73 4.97 28.25
C ASP A 478 -22.13 3.83 29.10
N ASP A 479 -21.63 2.76 28.46
CA ASP A 479 -20.98 1.62 29.12
C ASP A 479 -19.43 1.73 29.14
N GLY A 480 -18.87 2.84 28.63
CA GLY A 480 -17.43 3.08 28.58
C GLY A 480 -16.70 2.51 27.35
N GLY A 481 -17.42 1.97 26.36
CA GLY A 481 -16.90 1.60 25.06
C GLY A 481 -16.37 2.83 24.31
N LYS A 482 -15.20 2.71 23.69
CA LYS A 482 -14.51 3.82 23.01
C LYS A 482 -14.48 3.61 21.51
N TYR A 483 -15.12 4.51 20.76
CA TYR A 483 -15.02 4.58 19.30
C TYR A 483 -13.95 5.60 18.90
N VAL A 484 -13.21 5.30 17.85
CA VAL A 484 -12.21 6.21 17.26
C VAL A 484 -12.39 6.16 15.75
N VAL A 485 -12.87 7.26 15.17
CA VAL A 485 -13.13 7.41 13.74
C VAL A 485 -12.14 8.42 13.19
N THR A 486 -11.20 7.95 12.37
CA THR A 486 -10.09 8.78 11.89
C THR A 486 -10.26 9.13 10.41
N SER A 487 -10.30 10.41 10.10
CA SER A 487 -10.22 10.94 8.74
C SER A 487 -8.86 11.54 8.48
N THR A 488 -8.03 10.84 7.72
CA THR A 488 -6.71 11.31 7.30
C THR A 488 -6.85 12.40 6.24
N PHE A 489 -5.95 13.39 6.27
CA PHE A 489 -5.88 14.44 5.26
C PHE A 489 -4.48 14.70 4.73
N ALA A 490 -4.42 15.12 3.46
CA ALA A 490 -3.27 15.71 2.80
C ALA A 490 -3.60 17.14 2.35
N VAL A 491 -2.70 18.07 2.61
CA VAL A 491 -2.77 19.44 2.09
C VAL A 491 -1.54 19.70 1.24
N VAL A 492 -1.74 19.74 -0.07
CA VAL A 492 -0.74 20.04 -1.08
C VAL A 492 -0.67 21.55 -1.26
N PHE A 493 0.54 22.10 -1.19
CA PHE A 493 0.74 23.53 -1.41
C PHE A 493 1.00 23.77 -2.90
N ILE A 494 0.16 24.62 -3.49
CA ILE A 494 0.30 25.14 -4.86
C ILE A 494 0.77 26.59 -4.86
#